data_AF-A0A8T4VTI1-F1
#
_entry.id   AF-A0A8T4VTI1-F1
#
_cell.length_a   1.000
_cell.length_b   1.000
_cell.length_c   1.000
_cell.angle_alpha   90.00
_cell.angle_beta   90.00
_cell.angle_gamma   90.00
#
_symmetry.space_group_name_H-M   'P 1'
#
loop_
_entity.id
_entity.type
_entity.pdbx_description
1 polymer ?
#
loop_
_entity_poly.entity_id
_entity_poly.type
_entity_poly.pdbx_seq_one_letter_code
_entity_poly.pdbx_strand_id
1 'polypeptide(L)'
;MKKQFIVLFLIAIFLSSSSYVFSMPTNQNFQTETITLSLSASSISTAETEDFISISIPEATGKIKIPTHPSLPIITKTITLPFGSTIQSLNYEISHQEEITIDTQINPVAYPTPLNPSITLMEKEINQEIYESSSPYPSQTINSRIAAGLHDEKLVNTLTLTWHPIQYIPTEDTLEFSKEITISITYKPGSTPVQETNENKLVIIGPESFADETQPLIDHKNDYNVQTMYTSVEQIYRDYTGRDHAEQIKKYIYDVVKTQGVSYALLLGSVELTPMRETAIRVYHDDNILTDLYYADVFESDGSFSSWDTNNNDKFSEYNWEDGLLEHVDLYPDLHVGRIPCEDEKEVKTIVNKIITYENTAASSSWYKKIILMAGDTFPGHGVIEGELVTQHIAEIMESHGFEPVKLWTSKGNFNPLTINKELTAGAGFISYSGHGYEQGFGTSPPDVEQRIEYFTPYLFGVFNGYKLPVIFFDACSTTKLDFTIEDLQEWYPLPLIKVLSFIYGIEYELDSLYPPISWQIVKKSNGGCIASIGSTRVAFTGVDEDGAHWGAGFLNTHFYEAYEPGAKLGELFTQCQTDYLNEVGTECITLQEFILIGDPSLQLGGFA
;
A
#
# COMPACT_ATOMS: atom_id res chain seq x y z
N MET A 1 -69.73 41.66 11.37
CA MET A 1 -69.57 41.18 9.98
C MET A 1 -68.10 40.87 9.72
N LYS A 2 -67.86 39.90 8.85
CA LYS A 2 -66.63 39.09 8.64
C LYS A 2 -65.36 39.86 8.23
N LYS A 3 -64.21 39.31 8.68
CA LYS A 3 -62.89 39.09 8.01
C LYS A 3 -62.13 40.36 7.54
N GLN A 4 -60.81 40.49 7.62
CA GLN A 4 -59.71 39.54 7.43
C GLN A 4 -58.36 40.13 7.93
N PHE A 5 -57.36 39.25 8.08
CA PHE A 5 -56.01 39.39 8.64
C PHE A 5 -54.99 40.29 7.88
N ILE A 6 -53.82 40.49 8.51
CA ILE A 6 -52.46 40.89 8.02
C ILE A 6 -52.03 42.32 8.50
N VAL A 7 -50.87 42.67 9.10
CA VAL A 7 -49.64 42.06 9.72
C VAL A 7 -48.65 43.24 10.07
N LEU A 8 -47.63 43.02 10.94
CA LEU A 8 -46.33 43.77 11.12
C LEU A 8 -46.39 45.22 11.72
N PHE A 9 -45.43 45.79 12.48
CA PHE A 9 -44.26 45.41 13.31
C PHE A 9 -43.68 46.73 13.93
N LEU A 10 -42.74 46.65 14.90
CA LEU A 10 -41.68 47.66 15.24
C LEU A 10 -42.07 48.90 16.09
N ILE A 11 -41.31 49.45 17.05
CA ILE A 11 -39.92 49.33 17.56
C ILE A 11 -39.89 49.93 18.98
N ALA A 12 -39.10 49.35 19.89
CA ALA A 12 -38.18 50.01 20.83
C ALA A 12 -37.69 48.97 21.86
N ILE A 13 -36.45 48.88 22.38
CA ILE A 13 -35.14 49.52 22.24
C ILE A 13 -34.17 48.59 23.02
N PHE A 14 -32.90 48.55 22.61
CA PHE A 14 -31.73 47.91 23.23
C PHE A 14 -31.65 47.87 24.77
N LEU A 15 -31.03 46.81 25.33
CA LEU A 15 -29.86 46.93 26.24
C LEU A 15 -29.20 45.57 26.52
N SER A 16 -27.87 45.65 26.61
CA SER A 16 -26.84 44.62 26.81
C SER A 16 -26.89 43.88 28.15
N SER A 17 -26.55 42.58 28.15
CA SER A 17 -25.75 41.96 29.21
C SER A 17 -25.25 40.57 28.81
N SER A 18 -23.94 40.40 28.87
CA SER A 18 -23.18 39.16 28.95
C SER A 18 -23.87 38.09 29.79
N SER A 19 -24.14 36.92 29.20
CA SER A 19 -24.53 35.72 29.93
C SER A 19 -23.41 34.70 29.77
N TYR A 20 -22.71 34.44 30.87
CA TYR A 20 -21.92 33.22 31.04
C TYR A 20 -22.86 32.03 30.83
N VAL A 21 -22.69 31.30 29.73
CA VAL A 21 -23.34 30.00 29.57
C VAL A 21 -22.48 29.02 30.36
N PHE A 22 -22.90 28.71 31.58
CA PHE A 22 -22.51 27.47 32.23
C PHE A 22 -23.09 26.35 31.37
N SER A 23 -22.26 25.70 30.54
CA SER A 23 -22.64 24.39 30.00
C SER A 23 -22.57 23.42 31.17
N MET A 24 -23.73 22.91 31.60
CA MET A 24 -23.72 21.66 32.34
C MET A 24 -23.22 20.58 31.39
N PRO A 25 -22.35 19.65 31.83
CA PRO A 25 -22.01 18.49 31.03
C PRO A 25 -23.30 17.70 30.85
N THR A 26 -23.87 17.73 29.64
CA THR A 26 -24.82 16.71 29.24
C THR A 26 -24.05 15.40 29.25
N ASN A 27 -24.37 14.54 30.22
CA ASN A 27 -24.03 13.12 30.16
C ASN A 27 -24.62 12.58 28.85
N GLN A 28 -23.83 12.57 27.78
CA GLN A 28 -24.12 11.72 26.64
C GLN A 28 -23.84 10.30 27.11
N ASN A 29 -24.88 9.62 27.57
CA ASN A 29 -24.90 8.16 27.57
C ASN A 29 -24.79 7.75 26.11
N PHE A 30 -23.57 7.51 25.61
CA PHE A 30 -23.39 6.86 24.32
C PHE A 30 -24.05 5.48 24.43
N GLN A 31 -25.24 5.34 23.83
CA GLN A 31 -25.92 4.06 23.76
C GLN A 31 -25.08 3.13 22.89
N THR A 32 -24.97 1.87 23.32
CA THR A 32 -24.41 0.81 22.48
C THR A 32 -25.33 0.59 21.29
N GLU A 33 -24.75 0.35 20.13
CA GLU A 33 -25.45 -0.01 18.90
C GLU A 33 -25.22 -1.49 18.59
N THR A 34 -26.18 -2.10 17.89
CA THR A 34 -26.09 -3.51 17.49
C THR A 34 -26.29 -3.64 15.99
N ILE A 35 -25.36 -4.35 15.34
CA ILE A 35 -25.43 -4.73 13.93
C ILE A 35 -25.61 -6.24 13.87
N THR A 36 -26.54 -6.71 13.04
CA THR A 36 -26.75 -8.13 12.77
C THR A 36 -26.51 -8.41 11.30
N LEU A 37 -25.69 -9.42 11.03
CA LEU A 37 -25.37 -9.91 9.70
C LEU A 37 -25.76 -11.38 9.58
N SER A 38 -26.28 -11.78 8.42
CA SER A 38 -26.50 -13.18 8.09
C SER A 38 -25.68 -13.52 6.85
N LEU A 39 -24.85 -14.55 6.96
CA LEU A 39 -24.00 -15.05 5.88
C LEU A 39 -24.37 -16.50 5.57
N SER A 40 -24.17 -16.89 4.32
CA SER A 40 -24.46 -18.24 3.83
C SER A 40 -23.33 -18.77 2.96
N ALA A 41 -23.11 -20.08 3.02
CA ALA A 41 -22.25 -20.85 2.15
C ALA A 41 -23.08 -21.98 1.55
N SER A 42 -23.28 -21.97 0.22
CA SER A 42 -24.32 -22.81 -0.38
C SER A 42 -23.96 -24.30 -0.37
N SER A 43 -22.78 -24.62 -0.90
CA SER A 43 -22.35 -25.99 -1.17
C SER A 43 -20.84 -26.05 -1.37
N ILE A 44 -20.26 -27.17 -1.00
CA ILE A 44 -18.86 -27.48 -1.23
C ILE A 44 -18.68 -28.11 -2.60
N SER A 45 -17.64 -27.68 -3.31
CA SER A 45 -17.06 -28.40 -4.45
C SER A 45 -15.64 -28.82 -4.13
N THR A 46 -15.26 -30.02 -4.56
CA THR A 46 -13.91 -30.58 -4.40
C THR A 46 -13.23 -30.74 -5.76
N ALA A 47 -11.92 -30.53 -5.79
CA ALA A 47 -11.06 -30.87 -6.90
C ALA A 47 -9.90 -31.75 -6.38
N GLU A 48 -9.75 -32.94 -6.96
CA GLU A 48 -8.74 -33.91 -6.56
C GLU A 48 -7.46 -33.73 -7.39
N THR A 49 -6.31 -33.79 -6.71
CA THR A 49 -5.01 -34.07 -7.32
C THR A 49 -4.57 -35.49 -6.92
N GLU A 50 -3.42 -35.98 -7.40
CA GLU A 50 -2.96 -37.34 -7.07
C GLU A 50 -2.81 -37.57 -5.55
N ASP A 51 -2.52 -36.52 -4.78
CA ASP A 51 -2.18 -36.62 -3.35
C ASP A 51 -3.15 -35.87 -2.40
N PHE A 52 -3.89 -34.87 -2.87
CA PHE A 52 -4.71 -33.99 -2.01
C PHE A 52 -6.05 -33.61 -2.63
N ILE A 53 -6.96 -33.10 -1.79
CA ILE A 53 -8.15 -32.39 -2.28
C ILE A 53 -8.06 -30.88 -2.04
N SER A 54 -8.58 -30.11 -2.99
CA SER A 54 -8.84 -28.69 -2.83
C SER A 54 -10.33 -28.46 -2.66
N ILE A 55 -10.71 -27.64 -1.67
CA ILE A 55 -12.10 -27.29 -1.40
C ILE A 55 -12.38 -25.87 -1.90
N SER A 56 -13.55 -25.69 -2.52
CA SER A 56 -14.07 -24.38 -2.92
C SER A 56 -15.54 -24.23 -2.54
N ILE A 57 -15.92 -23.00 -2.16
CA ILE A 57 -17.30 -22.55 -1.93
C ILE A 57 -17.52 -21.34 -2.83
N PRO A 58 -18.66 -21.24 -3.55
CA PRO A 58 -18.93 -20.11 -4.45
C PRO A 58 -18.89 -18.74 -3.76
N GLU A 59 -19.36 -18.65 -2.51
CA GLU A 59 -19.37 -17.42 -1.72
C GLU A 59 -18.04 -17.09 -1.03
N ALA A 60 -17.03 -17.96 -1.15
CA ALA A 60 -15.73 -17.72 -0.55
C ALA A 60 -15.09 -16.45 -1.11
N THR A 61 -14.64 -15.58 -0.22
CA THR A 61 -13.91 -14.35 -0.58
C THR A 61 -12.41 -14.57 -0.57
N GLY A 62 -11.95 -15.78 -0.22
CA GLY A 62 -10.55 -16.13 -0.15
C GLY A 62 -10.34 -17.53 0.40
N LYS A 63 -9.08 -17.86 0.68
CA LYS A 63 -8.67 -19.09 1.37
C LYS A 63 -7.68 -18.74 2.48
N ILE A 64 -7.49 -19.66 3.43
CA ILE A 64 -6.35 -19.61 4.34
C ILE A 64 -5.06 -19.67 3.50
N LYS A 65 -4.15 -18.72 3.74
CA LYS A 65 -2.90 -18.52 2.98
C LYS A 65 -1.62 -18.75 3.81
N ILE A 66 -1.71 -19.43 4.95
CA ILE A 66 -0.54 -19.74 5.78
C ILE A 66 0.16 -20.97 5.23
N PRO A 67 1.42 -20.90 4.74
CA PRO A 67 2.08 -22.06 4.14
C PRO A 67 2.17 -23.25 5.08
N THR A 68 2.20 -24.43 4.47
CA THR A 68 2.15 -25.74 5.15
C THR A 68 0.82 -26.08 5.85
N HIS A 69 -0.10 -25.12 6.00
CA HIS A 69 -1.42 -25.33 6.60
C HIS A 69 -2.46 -25.76 5.55
N PRO A 70 -3.56 -26.44 5.95
CA PRO A 70 -4.69 -26.75 5.07
C PRO A 70 -5.27 -25.49 4.41
N SER A 71 -5.35 -25.48 3.07
CA SER A 71 -5.97 -24.37 2.33
C SER A 71 -7.50 -24.53 2.31
N LEU A 72 -8.17 -23.86 3.25
CA LEU A 72 -9.63 -23.87 3.39
C LEU A 72 -10.26 -22.54 2.95
N PRO A 73 -11.44 -22.55 2.30
CA PRO A 73 -12.17 -21.32 1.98
C PRO A 73 -12.58 -20.50 3.20
N ILE A 74 -12.51 -19.18 3.05
CA ILE A 74 -12.97 -18.22 4.06
C ILE A 74 -13.99 -17.25 3.43
N ILE A 75 -14.88 -16.72 4.27
CA ILE A 75 -15.81 -15.66 3.88
C ILE A 75 -15.55 -14.44 4.77
N THR A 76 -15.06 -13.37 4.16
CA THR A 76 -14.74 -12.11 4.82
C THR A 76 -15.82 -11.07 4.57
N LYS A 77 -16.18 -10.32 5.61
CA LYS A 77 -17.04 -9.14 5.52
C LYS A 77 -16.48 -7.99 6.33
N THR A 78 -16.46 -6.82 5.72
CA THR A 78 -16.02 -5.57 6.35
C THR A 78 -17.22 -4.69 6.68
N ILE A 79 -17.15 -3.99 7.81
CA ILE A 79 -18.16 -3.04 8.26
C ILE A 79 -17.46 -1.75 8.67
N THR A 80 -17.86 -0.65 8.07
CA THR A 80 -17.39 0.68 8.46
C THR A 80 -18.16 1.15 9.70
N LEU A 81 -17.41 1.48 10.76
CA LEU A 81 -17.91 2.03 12.01
C LEU A 81 -17.36 3.44 12.21
N PRO A 82 -18.03 4.28 13.03
CA PRO A 82 -17.47 5.57 13.43
C PRO A 82 -16.07 5.39 14.04
N PHE A 83 -15.14 6.27 13.69
CA PHE A 83 -13.77 6.24 14.23
C PHE A 83 -13.75 6.25 15.76
N GLY A 84 -12.88 5.43 16.37
CA GLY A 84 -12.79 5.29 17.82
C GLY A 84 -13.86 4.35 18.43
N SER A 85 -14.56 3.58 17.60
CA SER A 85 -15.56 2.61 18.06
C SER A 85 -14.92 1.43 18.81
N THR A 86 -15.56 0.98 19.89
CA THR A 86 -15.10 -0.18 20.68
C THR A 86 -16.13 -1.30 20.63
N ILE A 87 -15.71 -2.49 20.20
CA ILE A 87 -16.55 -3.69 20.21
C ILE A 87 -16.80 -4.14 21.65
N GLN A 88 -18.07 -4.29 22.03
CA GLN A 88 -18.48 -4.74 23.37
C GLN A 88 -18.72 -6.25 23.41
N SER A 89 -19.30 -6.79 22.34
CA SER A 89 -19.52 -8.24 22.21
C SER A 89 -19.72 -8.63 20.75
N LEU A 90 -19.20 -9.79 20.37
CA LEU A 90 -19.48 -10.47 19.12
C LEU A 90 -20.07 -11.83 19.47
N ASN A 91 -21.33 -12.05 19.11
CA ASN A 91 -22.02 -13.33 19.29
C ASN A 91 -22.43 -13.88 17.93
N TYR A 92 -22.51 -15.20 17.79
CA TYR A 92 -22.97 -15.83 16.57
C TYR A 92 -23.83 -17.06 16.83
N GLU A 93 -24.68 -17.39 15.86
CA GLU A 93 -25.51 -18.58 15.85
C GLU A 93 -25.38 -19.26 14.48
N ILE A 94 -25.02 -20.55 14.48
CA ILE A 94 -24.96 -21.39 13.27
C ILE A 94 -26.31 -22.08 13.14
N SER A 95 -26.95 -21.98 11.97
CA SER A 95 -28.31 -22.49 11.78
C SER A 95 -28.42 -23.72 10.87
N HIS A 96 -27.29 -24.26 10.39
CA HIS A 96 -27.22 -25.52 9.67
C HIS A 96 -25.76 -25.99 9.60
N GLN A 97 -25.47 -27.16 10.17
CA GLN A 97 -24.14 -27.79 10.16
C GLN A 97 -24.25 -29.21 9.62
N GLU A 98 -23.28 -29.62 8.81
CA GLU A 98 -23.16 -31.00 8.32
C GLU A 98 -21.72 -31.50 8.46
N GLU A 99 -21.57 -32.80 8.70
CA GLU A 99 -20.29 -33.48 8.67
C GLU A 99 -20.11 -34.16 7.31
N ILE A 100 -18.93 -33.98 6.72
CA ILE A 100 -18.57 -34.55 5.42
C ILE A 100 -17.24 -35.28 5.57
N THR A 101 -17.24 -36.59 5.34
CA THR A 101 -16.00 -37.37 5.25
C THR A 101 -15.35 -37.17 3.88
N ILE A 102 -14.03 -37.02 3.86
CA ILE A 102 -13.20 -36.90 2.67
C ILE A 102 -12.28 -38.11 2.52
N ASP A 103 -11.90 -38.44 1.29
CA ASP A 103 -11.11 -39.64 1.00
C ASP A 103 -9.58 -39.40 1.04
N THR A 104 -9.15 -38.15 1.06
CA THR A 104 -7.74 -37.74 1.20
C THR A 104 -7.64 -36.37 1.88
N GLN A 105 -6.43 -36.02 2.30
CA GLN A 105 -6.15 -34.80 3.06
C GLN A 105 -6.31 -33.52 2.23
N ILE A 106 -6.57 -32.41 2.91
CA ILE A 106 -6.64 -31.08 2.29
C ILE A 106 -5.28 -30.66 1.77
N ASN A 107 -5.26 -30.04 0.60
CA ASN A 107 -4.08 -29.47 -0.02
C ASN A 107 -3.41 -28.41 0.88
N PRO A 108 -2.11 -28.56 1.25
CA PRO A 108 -1.44 -27.54 2.02
C PRO A 108 -1.12 -26.33 1.15
N VAL A 109 -1.12 -25.15 1.77
CA VAL A 109 -0.71 -23.90 1.10
C VAL A 109 0.80 -23.98 0.78
N ALA A 110 1.15 -23.70 -0.46
CA ALA A 110 2.55 -23.62 -0.90
C ALA A 110 3.20 -22.31 -0.43
N TYR A 111 4.53 -22.28 -0.35
CA TYR A 111 5.24 -21.03 -0.13
C TYR A 111 5.10 -20.08 -1.34
N PRO A 112 4.99 -18.76 -1.12
CA PRO A 112 4.81 -17.77 -2.19
C PRO A 112 6.03 -17.68 -3.11
N THR A 113 5.84 -17.50 -4.42
CA THR A 113 6.97 -17.37 -5.36
C THR A 113 7.57 -15.94 -5.32
N PRO A 114 8.85 -15.77 -4.95
CA PRO A 114 9.52 -14.48 -5.00
C PRO A 114 9.70 -14.00 -6.45
N LEU A 115 9.51 -12.69 -6.68
CA LEU A 115 9.87 -12.04 -7.94
C LEU A 115 11.40 -11.88 -8.10
N ASN A 116 12.21 -12.26 -7.10
CA ASN A 116 13.66 -12.33 -7.22
C ASN A 116 14.10 -13.80 -7.48
N PRO A 117 14.62 -14.11 -8.67
CA PRO A 117 14.98 -15.47 -9.08
C PRO A 117 16.25 -16.01 -8.39
N SER A 118 17.02 -15.15 -7.72
CA SER A 118 18.21 -15.55 -6.98
C SER A 118 17.87 -16.24 -5.65
N ILE A 119 16.61 -16.18 -5.22
CA ILE A 119 16.13 -16.79 -3.99
C ILE A 119 15.77 -18.24 -4.26
N THR A 120 16.27 -19.14 -3.40
CA THR A 120 15.93 -20.56 -3.50
C THR A 120 14.51 -20.77 -3.03
N LEU A 121 13.67 -21.36 -3.89
CA LEU A 121 12.29 -21.68 -3.55
C LEU A 121 12.25 -22.73 -2.44
N MET A 122 11.41 -22.50 -1.44
CA MET A 122 11.08 -23.49 -0.42
C MET A 122 10.13 -24.51 -1.04
N GLU A 123 10.42 -25.78 -0.81
CA GLU A 123 9.54 -26.85 -1.26
C GLU A 123 8.22 -26.81 -0.48
N LYS A 124 7.16 -27.24 -1.14
CA LYS A 124 5.85 -27.35 -0.51
C LYS A 124 5.88 -28.47 0.53
N GLU A 125 5.58 -28.12 1.78
CA GLU A 125 5.58 -29.04 2.91
C GLU A 125 4.21 -29.10 3.61
N ILE A 126 4.03 -30.10 4.48
CA ILE A 126 2.84 -30.28 5.32
C ILE A 126 3.21 -29.97 6.77
N ASN A 127 2.41 -29.14 7.44
CA ASN A 127 2.52 -28.96 8.89
C ASN A 127 2.02 -30.21 9.61
N GLN A 128 2.93 -31.08 10.07
CA GLN A 128 2.56 -32.33 10.72
C GLN A 128 1.74 -32.13 11.99
N GLU A 129 2.01 -31.08 12.77
CA GLU A 129 1.26 -30.81 14.01
C GLU A 129 -0.24 -30.58 13.72
N ILE A 130 -0.57 -29.92 12.61
CA ILE A 130 -1.95 -29.71 12.20
C ILE A 130 -2.52 -30.98 11.58
N TYR A 131 -1.82 -31.59 10.61
CA TYR A 131 -2.35 -32.73 9.87
C TYR A 131 -2.45 -34.02 10.69
N GLU A 132 -1.80 -34.09 11.85
CA GLU A 132 -1.94 -35.18 12.84
C GLU A 132 -2.87 -34.81 14.01
N SER A 133 -3.53 -33.64 13.96
CA SER A 133 -4.42 -33.15 15.02
C SER A 133 -5.81 -33.77 14.96
N SER A 134 -6.39 -34.01 16.13
CA SER A 134 -7.81 -34.36 16.32
C SER A 134 -8.68 -33.15 16.64
N SER A 135 -8.10 -31.94 16.67
CA SER A 135 -8.83 -30.70 16.87
C SER A 135 -9.21 -30.08 15.51
N PRO A 136 -10.37 -29.42 15.41
CA PRO A 136 -10.78 -28.73 14.19
C PRO A 136 -9.79 -27.62 13.81
N TYR A 137 -9.48 -27.53 12.53
CA TYR A 137 -8.67 -26.48 11.90
C TYR A 137 -9.48 -25.71 10.85
N PRO A 138 -9.49 -24.36 10.87
CA PRO A 138 -9.03 -23.53 11.99
C PRO A 138 -9.90 -23.78 13.22
N SER A 139 -9.37 -23.51 14.41
CA SER A 139 -10.06 -23.78 15.68
C SER A 139 -11.20 -22.80 15.98
N GLN A 140 -11.11 -21.59 15.45
CA GLN A 140 -12.12 -20.54 15.61
C GLN A 140 -13.06 -20.53 14.40
N THR A 141 -14.37 -20.53 14.65
CA THR A 141 -15.38 -20.40 13.58
C THR A 141 -15.41 -18.99 13.00
N ILE A 142 -15.20 -17.96 13.83
CA ILE A 142 -15.19 -16.57 13.42
C ILE A 142 -14.04 -15.82 14.08
N ASN A 143 -13.33 -15.04 13.27
CA ASN A 143 -12.31 -14.10 13.71
C ASN A 143 -12.81 -12.68 13.44
N SER A 144 -12.41 -11.72 14.28
CA SER A 144 -12.70 -10.31 14.06
C SER A 144 -11.48 -9.45 14.32
N ARG A 145 -11.28 -8.44 13.48
CA ARG A 145 -10.24 -7.42 13.63
C ARG A 145 -10.88 -6.06 13.41
N ILE A 146 -10.53 -5.09 14.26
CA ILE A 146 -10.92 -3.69 14.07
C ILE A 146 -9.65 -2.87 13.88
N ALA A 147 -9.65 -2.02 12.86
CA ALA A 147 -8.53 -1.16 12.48
C ALA A 147 -9.00 0.29 12.30
N ALA A 148 -8.13 1.26 12.53
CA ALA A 148 -8.33 2.65 12.10
C ALA A 148 -7.85 2.83 10.67
N GLY A 149 -8.40 3.77 9.92
CA GLY A 149 -7.88 4.09 8.59
C GLY A 149 -8.77 5.03 7.81
N LEU A 150 -8.30 5.45 6.64
CA LEU A 150 -9.06 6.27 5.70
C LEU A 150 -10.07 5.44 4.90
N HIS A 151 -11.27 5.98 4.79
CA HIS A 151 -12.28 5.57 3.82
C HIS A 151 -13.01 6.83 3.32
N ASP A 152 -13.00 7.07 2.02
CA ASP A 152 -13.55 8.29 1.40
C ASP A 152 -13.06 9.58 2.10
N GLU A 153 -11.74 9.73 2.24
CA GLU A 153 -11.07 10.86 2.90
C GLU A 153 -11.43 11.07 4.37
N LYS A 154 -12.06 10.08 5.04
CA LYS A 154 -12.45 10.17 6.45
C LYS A 154 -11.83 9.05 7.26
N LEU A 155 -11.36 9.40 8.45
CA LEU A 155 -10.99 8.41 9.45
C LEU A 155 -12.22 7.64 9.90
N VAL A 156 -12.14 6.32 9.81
CA VAL A 156 -13.18 5.36 10.21
C VAL A 156 -12.54 4.20 10.96
N ASN A 157 -13.38 3.39 11.61
CA ASN A 157 -12.95 2.06 12.03
C ASN A 157 -13.48 1.02 11.05
N THR A 158 -12.62 0.16 10.52
CA THR A 158 -13.00 -0.98 9.69
C THR A 158 -13.03 -2.24 10.56
N LEU A 159 -14.22 -2.81 10.76
CA LEU A 159 -14.39 -4.11 11.41
C LEU A 159 -14.43 -5.22 10.35
N THR A 160 -13.36 -6.00 10.28
CA THR A 160 -13.25 -7.18 9.41
C THR A 160 -13.66 -8.42 10.17
N LEU A 161 -14.65 -9.14 9.65
CA LEU A 161 -15.11 -10.44 10.14
C LEU A 161 -14.70 -11.52 9.16
N THR A 162 -13.99 -12.54 9.63
CA THR A 162 -13.63 -13.71 8.83
C THR A 162 -14.36 -14.91 9.38
N TRP A 163 -15.34 -15.41 8.63
CA TRP A 163 -16.03 -16.65 8.92
C TRP A 163 -15.31 -17.81 8.22
N HIS A 164 -15.06 -18.86 8.99
CA HIS A 164 -14.55 -20.15 8.53
C HIS A 164 -15.74 -21.11 8.39
N PRO A 165 -16.36 -21.19 7.19
CA PRO A 165 -17.52 -22.05 6.99
C PRO A 165 -17.17 -23.53 7.11
N ILE A 166 -15.90 -23.91 6.92
CA ILE A 166 -15.41 -25.27 7.02
C ILE A 166 -14.34 -25.36 8.11
N GLN A 167 -14.49 -26.33 9.01
CA GLN A 167 -13.43 -26.74 9.93
C GLN A 167 -13.04 -28.20 9.62
N TYR A 168 -11.76 -28.44 9.39
CA TYR A 168 -11.19 -29.75 9.05
C TYR A 168 -10.66 -30.44 10.30
N ILE A 169 -11.03 -31.70 10.52
CA ILE A 169 -10.50 -32.58 11.57
C ILE A 169 -9.60 -33.63 10.89
N PRO A 170 -8.28 -33.42 10.86
CA PRO A 170 -7.38 -34.21 10.00
C PRO A 170 -7.31 -35.69 10.34
N THR A 171 -7.27 -36.06 11.63
CA THR A 171 -7.18 -37.48 12.01
C THR A 171 -8.44 -38.29 11.70
N GLU A 172 -9.54 -37.61 11.40
CA GLU A 172 -10.84 -38.23 11.09
C GLU A 172 -11.23 -38.06 9.62
N ASP A 173 -10.37 -37.42 8.81
CA ASP A 173 -10.66 -37.03 7.44
C ASP A 173 -12.09 -36.46 7.30
N THR A 174 -12.47 -35.56 8.21
CA THR A 174 -13.84 -35.05 8.33
C THR A 174 -13.87 -33.53 8.32
N LEU A 175 -14.85 -32.98 7.60
CA LEU A 175 -15.15 -31.56 7.53
C LEU A 175 -16.44 -31.26 8.29
N GLU A 176 -16.37 -30.31 9.21
CA GLU A 176 -17.54 -29.66 9.78
C GLU A 176 -17.92 -28.45 8.92
N PHE A 177 -18.99 -28.55 8.15
CA PHE A 177 -19.45 -27.49 7.24
C PHE A 177 -20.67 -26.76 7.80
N SER A 178 -20.49 -25.48 8.12
CA SER A 178 -21.55 -24.56 8.53
C SER A 178 -22.09 -23.80 7.32
N LYS A 179 -23.38 -23.95 7.01
CA LYS A 179 -23.99 -23.32 5.82
C LYS A 179 -24.54 -21.94 6.07
N GLU A 180 -24.96 -21.65 7.29
CA GLU A 180 -25.59 -20.38 7.63
C GLU A 180 -25.14 -19.93 9.01
N ILE A 181 -24.68 -18.68 9.11
CA ILE A 181 -24.28 -18.04 10.35
C ILE A 181 -24.99 -16.68 10.48
N THR A 182 -25.54 -16.41 11.65
CA THR A 182 -26.01 -15.07 12.02
C THR A 182 -25.09 -14.51 13.08
N ILE A 183 -24.51 -13.34 12.81
CA ILE A 183 -23.52 -12.66 13.65
C ILE A 183 -24.17 -11.40 14.21
N SER A 184 -24.12 -11.21 15.52
CA SER A 184 -24.60 -10.02 16.21
C SER A 184 -23.46 -9.32 16.93
N ILE A 185 -23.17 -8.10 16.50
CA ILE A 185 -22.06 -7.27 16.96
C ILE A 185 -22.66 -6.13 17.75
N THR A 186 -22.32 -6.03 19.03
CA THR A 186 -22.66 -4.85 19.84
C THR A 186 -21.41 -4.02 20.04
N TYR A 187 -21.49 -2.74 19.73
CA TYR A 187 -20.37 -1.82 19.80
C TYR A 187 -20.80 -0.51 20.44
N LYS A 188 -19.81 0.22 20.96
CA LYS A 188 -19.99 1.60 21.41
C LYS A 188 -19.38 2.51 20.33
N PRO A 189 -20.19 3.38 19.68
CA PRO A 189 -19.66 4.35 18.74
C PRO A 189 -18.57 5.21 19.38
N GLY A 190 -17.52 5.47 18.61
CA GLY A 190 -16.46 6.37 19.03
C GLY A 190 -16.97 7.79 19.27
N SER A 191 -16.31 8.48 20.20
CA SER A 191 -16.59 9.88 20.54
C SER A 191 -15.33 10.73 20.46
N THR A 192 -14.26 10.18 19.91
CA THR A 192 -12.93 10.77 19.92
C THR A 192 -12.98 12.08 19.14
N PRO A 193 -12.64 13.23 19.76
CA PRO A 193 -12.57 14.50 19.07
C PRO A 193 -11.29 14.52 18.24
N VAL A 194 -11.33 13.87 17.07
CA VAL A 194 -10.36 14.08 16.00
C VAL A 194 -10.92 15.16 15.10
N GLN A 195 -10.08 16.11 14.71
CA GLN A 195 -10.48 17.07 13.69
C GLN A 195 -10.75 16.31 12.40
N GLU A 196 -11.89 16.58 11.75
CA GLU A 196 -12.18 15.99 10.45
C GLU A 196 -10.99 16.23 9.51
N THR A 197 -10.55 15.15 8.89
CA THR A 197 -9.51 15.13 7.86
C THR A 197 -9.87 16.13 6.76
N ASN A 198 -8.84 16.82 6.27
CA ASN A 198 -8.97 17.82 5.24
C ASN A 198 -8.08 17.42 4.07
N GLU A 199 -8.72 16.93 3.02
CA GLU A 199 -8.13 16.53 1.72
C GLU A 199 -7.24 17.60 1.08
N ASN A 200 -7.19 18.82 1.61
CA ASN A 200 -6.36 19.91 1.12
C ASN A 200 -5.32 20.40 2.14
N LYS A 201 -4.82 19.50 3.01
CA LYS A 201 -3.73 19.80 3.95
C LYS A 201 -2.54 18.87 3.79
N LEU A 202 -1.40 19.44 3.44
CA LEU A 202 -0.11 18.77 3.28
C LEU A 202 0.88 19.26 4.34
N VAL A 203 1.57 18.32 4.97
CA VAL A 203 2.81 18.60 5.72
C VAL A 203 4.01 18.08 4.95
N ILE A 204 5.03 18.92 4.78
CA ILE A 204 6.33 18.52 4.25
C ILE A 204 7.31 18.41 5.42
N ILE A 205 7.99 17.28 5.54
CA ILE A 205 8.93 16.97 6.62
C ILE A 205 10.30 16.67 6.02
N GLY A 206 11.34 17.42 6.40
CA GLY A 206 12.70 17.19 5.91
C GLY A 206 13.76 18.02 6.63
N PRO A 207 15.02 17.96 6.23
CA PRO A 207 16.10 18.77 6.81
C PRO A 207 15.88 20.27 6.73
N GLU A 208 16.24 21.03 7.77
CA GLU A 208 16.14 22.50 7.77
C GLU A 208 16.87 23.14 6.57
N SER A 209 17.95 22.52 6.09
CA SER A 209 18.68 22.95 4.89
C SER A 209 17.88 22.88 3.58
N PHE A 210 16.77 22.14 3.53
CA PHE A 210 15.95 22.03 2.31
C PHE A 210 14.74 22.96 2.30
N ALA A 211 14.52 23.74 3.36
CA ALA A 211 13.34 24.58 3.51
C ALA A 211 13.24 25.65 2.40
N ASP A 212 14.34 26.34 2.10
CA ASP A 212 14.37 27.43 1.11
C ASP A 212 14.07 26.92 -0.31
N GLU A 213 14.65 25.78 -0.71
CA GLU A 213 14.44 25.13 -2.00
C GLU A 213 13.02 24.56 -2.12
N THR A 214 12.37 24.26 -1.00
CA THR A 214 11.00 23.73 -0.95
C THR A 214 9.94 24.84 -0.97
N GLN A 215 10.29 26.06 -0.56
CA GLN A 215 9.34 27.18 -0.50
C GLN A 215 8.53 27.40 -1.80
N PRO A 216 9.11 27.32 -3.02
CA PRO A 216 8.32 27.44 -4.25
C PRO A 216 7.21 26.39 -4.40
N LEU A 217 7.41 25.17 -3.89
CA LEU A 217 6.39 24.13 -3.89
C LEU A 217 5.25 24.48 -2.93
N ILE A 218 5.60 24.98 -1.74
CA ILE A 218 4.62 25.43 -0.73
C ILE A 218 3.73 26.54 -1.31
N ASP A 219 4.35 27.54 -1.94
CA ASP A 219 3.63 28.64 -2.57
C ASP A 219 2.70 28.13 -3.68
N HIS A 220 3.21 27.24 -4.54
CA HIS A 220 2.42 26.63 -5.61
C HIS A 220 1.21 25.85 -5.07
N LYS A 221 1.39 25.00 -4.05
CA LYS A 221 0.29 24.23 -3.46
C LYS A 221 -0.75 25.12 -2.81
N ASN A 222 -0.32 26.18 -2.12
CA ASN A 222 -1.24 27.16 -1.53
C ASN A 222 -2.04 27.93 -2.59
N ASP A 223 -1.44 28.26 -3.74
CA ASP A 223 -2.14 28.90 -4.87
C ASP A 223 -3.28 28.03 -5.42
N TYR A 224 -3.16 26.70 -5.31
CA TYR A 224 -4.20 25.72 -5.68
C TYR A 224 -5.02 25.21 -4.49
N ASN A 225 -5.04 25.96 -3.38
CA ASN A 225 -5.79 25.67 -2.15
C ASN A 225 -5.37 24.42 -1.38
N VAL A 226 -4.20 23.84 -1.65
CA VAL A 226 -3.59 22.79 -0.82
C VAL A 226 -2.74 23.47 0.26
N GLN A 227 -3.32 23.64 1.45
CA GLN A 227 -2.67 24.25 2.61
C GLN A 227 -1.43 23.45 2.99
N THR A 228 -0.27 24.04 2.72
CA THR A 228 1.01 23.35 2.86
C THR A 228 1.87 24.00 3.92
N MET A 229 2.43 23.17 4.81
CA MET A 229 3.38 23.59 5.84
C MET A 229 4.67 22.78 5.74
N TYR A 230 5.80 23.42 6.03
CA TYR A 230 7.10 22.73 6.18
C TYR A 230 7.45 22.61 7.65
N THR A 231 7.97 21.46 8.08
CA THR A 231 8.47 21.27 9.43
C THR A 231 9.76 20.48 9.38
N SER A 232 10.82 21.05 9.95
CA SER A 232 12.12 20.40 9.85
C SER A 232 12.25 19.22 10.80
N VAL A 233 12.99 18.19 10.40
CA VAL A 233 13.29 17.04 11.28
C VAL A 233 14.04 17.50 12.54
N GLU A 234 14.92 18.51 12.43
CA GLU A 234 15.62 19.10 13.57
C GLU A 234 14.67 19.76 14.57
N GLN A 235 13.58 20.37 14.09
CA GLN A 235 12.53 20.88 14.97
C GLN A 235 11.79 19.73 15.64
N ILE A 236 11.37 18.73 14.88
CA ILE A 236 10.65 17.56 15.41
C ILE A 236 11.47 16.87 16.50
N TYR A 237 12.77 16.64 16.28
CA TYR A 237 13.65 16.00 17.25
C TYR A 237 13.81 16.79 18.56
N ARG A 238 13.62 18.11 18.52
CA ARG A 238 13.62 18.97 19.72
C ARG A 238 12.28 18.96 20.45
N ASP A 239 11.17 18.96 19.70
CA ASP A 239 9.83 19.19 20.23
C ASP A 239 9.14 17.90 20.69
N TYR A 240 9.53 16.75 20.12
CA TYR A 240 8.92 15.45 20.38
C TYR A 240 9.85 14.52 21.14
N THR A 241 9.30 13.71 22.05
CA THR A 241 10.03 12.61 22.68
C THR A 241 9.61 11.27 22.05
N GLY A 242 10.59 10.47 21.63
CA GLY A 242 10.38 9.12 21.10
C GLY A 242 11.56 8.21 21.41
N ARG A 243 11.39 6.91 21.16
CA ARG A 243 12.44 5.90 21.28
C ARG A 243 13.61 6.20 20.34
N ASP A 244 13.29 6.68 19.15
CA ASP A 244 14.23 7.11 18.11
C ASP A 244 13.62 8.24 17.25
N HIS A 245 14.41 8.70 16.28
CA HIS A 245 14.02 9.78 15.35
C HIS A 245 12.80 9.43 14.50
N ALA A 246 12.66 8.17 14.07
CA ALA A 246 11.49 7.74 13.30
C ALA A 246 10.20 7.81 14.13
N GLU A 247 10.23 7.40 15.40
CA GLU A 247 9.06 7.54 16.27
C GLU A 247 8.73 9.01 16.57
N GLN A 248 9.75 9.88 16.71
CA GLN A 248 9.51 11.32 16.87
C GLN A 248 8.78 11.92 15.66
N ILE A 249 9.17 11.55 14.44
CA ILE A 249 8.47 11.95 13.21
C ILE A 249 7.03 11.41 13.20
N LYS A 250 6.83 10.13 13.51
CA LYS A 250 5.49 9.53 13.55
C LYS A 250 4.58 10.20 14.57
N LYS A 251 5.10 10.53 15.77
CA LYS A 251 4.35 11.27 16.81
C LYS A 251 3.96 12.68 16.36
N TYR A 252 4.84 13.36 15.63
CA TYR A 252 4.50 14.64 15.03
C TYR A 252 3.37 14.50 14.00
N ILE A 253 3.45 13.50 13.11
CA ILE A 253 2.39 13.21 12.13
C ILE A 253 1.07 12.91 12.83
N TYR A 254 1.07 12.02 13.84
CA TYR A 254 -0.09 11.72 14.68
C TYR A 254 -0.75 12.99 15.23
N ASP A 255 0.04 13.90 15.79
CA ASP A 255 -0.46 15.14 16.37
C ASP A 255 -1.09 16.06 15.32
N VAL A 256 -0.47 16.25 14.16
CA VAL A 256 -1.01 17.16 13.13
C VAL A 256 -2.22 16.56 12.41
N VAL A 257 -2.28 15.25 12.22
CA VAL A 257 -3.50 14.58 11.73
C VAL A 257 -4.62 14.76 12.76
N LYS A 258 -4.36 14.45 14.02
CA LYS A 258 -5.36 14.54 15.10
C LYS A 258 -5.89 15.95 15.35
N THR A 259 -5.00 16.94 15.38
CA THR A 259 -5.31 18.30 15.86
C THR A 259 -5.52 19.32 14.76
N GLN A 260 -5.11 19.01 13.52
CA GLN A 260 -5.24 19.92 12.39
C GLN A 260 -5.95 19.26 11.19
N GLY A 261 -6.19 17.95 11.19
CA GLY A 261 -6.82 17.25 10.07
C GLY A 261 -5.92 17.21 8.83
N VAL A 262 -4.60 17.05 8.99
CA VAL A 262 -3.68 16.83 7.86
C VAL A 262 -4.01 15.49 7.19
N SER A 263 -4.12 15.48 5.86
CA SER A 263 -4.41 14.26 5.07
C SER A 263 -3.22 13.77 4.23
N TYR A 264 -2.16 14.58 4.06
CA TYR A 264 -0.99 14.22 3.28
C TYR A 264 0.30 14.54 4.05
N ALA A 265 1.27 13.63 4.01
CA ALA A 265 2.63 13.87 4.50
C ALA A 265 3.66 13.54 3.41
N LEU A 266 4.49 14.53 3.07
CA LEU A 266 5.61 14.39 2.14
C LEU A 266 6.92 14.36 2.92
N LEU A 267 7.61 13.22 2.90
CA LEU A 267 8.92 13.04 3.49
C LEU A 267 9.99 13.46 2.48
N LEU A 268 10.83 14.43 2.82
CA LEU A 268 11.88 14.95 1.96
C LEU A 268 13.24 14.55 2.53
N GLY A 269 14.05 13.86 1.73
CA GLY A 269 15.38 13.36 2.13
C GLY A 269 15.54 11.85 1.96
N SER A 270 16.79 11.42 1.82
CA SER A 270 17.19 10.02 1.92
C SER A 270 16.86 9.42 3.29
N VAL A 271 17.05 8.11 3.45
CA VAL A 271 16.82 7.41 4.71
C VAL A 271 17.80 7.83 5.83
N GLU A 272 18.92 8.47 5.49
CA GLU A 272 19.86 9.06 6.46
C GLU A 272 19.38 10.43 6.97
N LEU A 273 18.75 11.22 6.09
CA LEU A 273 18.30 12.58 6.41
C LEU A 273 16.91 12.61 7.07
N THR A 274 16.00 11.77 6.55
CA THR A 274 14.63 11.61 7.05
C THR A 274 14.37 10.11 7.22
N PRO A 275 14.57 9.54 8.42
CA PRO A 275 14.57 8.10 8.65
C PRO A 275 13.32 7.37 8.15
N MET A 276 13.50 6.11 7.75
CA MET A 276 12.42 5.13 7.55
C MET A 276 12.32 4.19 8.74
N ARG A 277 11.18 3.51 8.89
CA ARG A 277 11.05 2.45 9.89
C ARG A 277 11.51 1.12 9.29
N GLU A 278 12.36 0.43 10.03
CA GLU A 278 12.69 -0.97 9.80
C GLU A 278 11.74 -1.87 10.61
N THR A 279 11.15 -2.87 9.96
CA THR A 279 10.23 -3.84 10.56
C THR A 279 10.97 -5.13 10.91
N ALA A 280 10.41 -5.97 11.77
CA ALA A 280 10.99 -7.26 12.14
C ALA A 280 10.25 -8.42 11.46
N ILE A 281 10.12 -8.31 10.14
CA ILE A 281 9.49 -9.31 9.28
C ILE A 281 10.57 -10.27 8.77
N ARG A 282 10.27 -11.58 8.83
CA ARG A 282 11.17 -12.66 8.38
C ARG A 282 10.49 -13.55 7.36
N VAL A 283 11.03 -13.53 6.15
CA VAL A 283 10.48 -14.25 4.99
C VAL A 283 11.63 -14.79 4.16
N TYR A 284 11.70 -16.11 4.00
CA TYR A 284 12.83 -16.84 3.42
C TYR A 284 14.18 -16.56 4.10
N HIS A 285 14.84 -15.46 3.73
CA HIS A 285 16.17 -15.03 4.18
C HIS A 285 16.30 -13.52 4.40
N ASP A 286 15.28 -12.73 4.07
CA ASP A 286 15.30 -11.29 4.31
C ASP A 286 14.92 -11.03 5.76
N ASP A 287 15.90 -10.53 6.52
CA ASP A 287 15.67 -9.87 7.78
C ASP A 287 15.28 -8.42 7.46
N ASN A 288 14.05 -8.06 7.80
CA ASN A 288 13.57 -6.69 7.95
C ASN A 288 13.17 -5.93 6.66
N ILE A 289 12.00 -5.30 6.71
CA ILE A 289 11.48 -4.45 5.62
C ILE A 289 11.59 -2.99 6.05
N LEU A 290 12.21 -2.17 5.20
CA LEU A 290 12.16 -0.72 5.37
C LEU A 290 10.83 -0.23 4.79
N THR A 291 10.04 0.51 5.57
CA THR A 291 8.74 1.04 5.13
C THR A 291 8.43 2.47 5.58
N ASP A 292 7.71 3.20 4.72
CA ASP A 292 7.05 4.48 5.05
C ASP A 292 5.57 4.30 5.42
N LEU A 293 4.99 3.09 5.26
CA LEU A 293 3.64 2.78 5.76
C LEU A 293 3.54 3.03 7.27
N TYR A 294 4.66 2.89 7.99
CA TYR A 294 4.78 3.27 9.40
C TYR A 294 4.35 4.71 9.68
N TYR A 295 4.58 5.63 8.75
CA TYR A 295 4.17 7.03 8.89
C TYR A 295 2.74 7.30 8.46
N ALA A 296 2.11 6.34 7.75
CA ALA A 296 0.75 6.44 7.26
C ALA A 296 -0.26 5.80 8.24
N ASP A 297 0.09 4.71 8.91
CA ASP A 297 -0.69 4.09 9.98
C ASP A 297 -0.25 4.70 11.32
N VAL A 298 -0.99 5.67 11.86
CA VAL A 298 -0.65 6.43 13.07
C VAL A 298 -1.63 6.26 14.23
N PHE A 299 -2.84 5.74 13.97
CA PHE A 299 -3.88 5.53 14.96
C PHE A 299 -4.11 4.03 15.21
N GLU A 300 -4.27 3.68 16.48
CA GLU A 300 -5.00 2.47 16.82
C GLU A 300 -6.51 2.70 16.63
N SER A 301 -7.29 1.62 16.57
CA SER A 301 -8.76 1.69 16.42
C SER A 301 -9.50 2.54 17.48
N ASP A 302 -8.92 2.81 18.65
CA ASP A 302 -9.51 3.69 19.67
C ASP A 302 -9.08 5.18 19.54
N GLY A 303 -8.23 5.48 18.56
CA GLY A 303 -7.64 6.79 18.29
C GLY A 303 -6.38 7.10 19.13
N SER A 304 -5.85 6.13 19.87
CA SER A 304 -4.52 6.23 20.48
C SER A 304 -3.41 6.10 19.44
N PHE A 305 -2.17 6.41 19.83
CA PHE A 305 -1.01 6.38 18.92
C PHE A 305 -0.60 4.94 18.62
N SER A 306 -0.49 4.58 17.34
CA SER A 306 0.03 3.28 16.94
C SER A 306 1.56 3.26 16.94
N SER A 307 2.15 2.46 17.84
CA SER A 307 3.60 2.36 18.00
C SER A 307 4.27 1.41 16.99
N TRP A 308 3.48 0.50 16.40
CA TRP A 308 3.92 -0.72 15.70
C TRP A 308 4.78 -1.69 16.53
N ASP A 309 4.91 -1.46 17.83
CA ASP A 309 5.61 -2.34 18.77
C ASP A 309 4.69 -2.50 19.99
N THR A 310 3.81 -3.48 19.89
CA THR A 310 2.74 -3.76 20.86
C THR A 310 3.28 -4.45 22.12
N ASN A 311 4.40 -5.16 22.02
CA ASN A 311 5.02 -5.88 23.12
C ASN A 311 6.18 -5.10 23.81
N ASN A 312 6.56 -3.94 23.26
CA ASN A 312 7.61 -3.04 23.73
C ASN A 312 9.00 -3.68 23.77
N ASN A 313 9.39 -4.41 22.72
CA ASN A 313 10.70 -5.05 22.60
C ASN A 313 11.65 -4.38 21.59
N ASP A 314 11.28 -3.20 21.08
CA ASP A 314 11.99 -2.42 20.06
C ASP A 314 12.11 -3.12 18.70
N LYS A 315 11.19 -4.04 18.42
CA LYS A 315 10.94 -4.58 17.08
C LYS A 315 9.55 -4.18 16.65
N PHE A 316 9.43 -3.86 15.37
CA PHE A 316 8.23 -3.22 14.84
C PHE A 316 7.56 -4.13 13.82
N SER A 317 6.24 -4.31 13.92
CA SER A 317 5.48 -5.20 13.06
C SER A 317 6.12 -6.60 12.96
N GLU A 318 6.37 -7.23 14.12
CA GLU A 318 6.98 -8.56 14.14
C GLU A 318 6.11 -9.59 13.40
N TYR A 319 6.68 -10.23 12.38
CA TYR A 319 6.05 -11.34 11.69
C TYR A 319 7.10 -12.37 11.29
N ASN A 320 6.88 -13.63 11.68
CA ASN A 320 7.70 -14.74 11.25
C ASN A 320 6.86 -15.78 10.50
N TRP A 321 7.21 -15.97 9.23
CA TRP A 321 6.49 -16.85 8.32
C TRP A 321 6.61 -18.33 8.71
N GLU A 322 7.71 -18.74 9.37
CA GLU A 322 7.99 -20.14 9.71
C GLU A 322 7.22 -20.63 10.94
N ASP A 323 7.00 -19.77 11.94
CA ASP A 323 6.32 -20.13 13.20
C ASP A 323 4.92 -19.49 13.34
N GLY A 324 4.52 -18.64 12.38
CA GLY A 324 3.21 -17.98 12.35
C GLY A 324 3.03 -16.90 13.42
N LEU A 325 4.11 -16.46 14.10
CA LEU A 325 4.04 -15.39 15.08
C LEU A 325 3.73 -14.07 14.35
N LEU A 326 2.53 -13.54 14.56
CA LEU A 326 2.06 -12.28 13.98
C LEU A 326 1.70 -11.31 15.11
N GLU A 327 2.47 -10.23 15.21
CA GLU A 327 2.05 -9.08 15.98
C GLU A 327 0.90 -8.35 15.28
N HIS A 328 -0.09 -7.90 16.03
CA HIS A 328 -1.29 -7.27 15.48
C HIS A 328 -1.08 -5.76 15.26
N VAL A 329 -0.44 -5.42 14.15
CA VAL A 329 -0.46 -4.06 13.58
C VAL A 329 -1.61 -3.95 12.60
N ASP A 330 -2.28 -2.79 12.51
CA ASP A 330 -3.49 -2.65 11.71
C ASP A 330 -3.25 -2.37 10.21
N LEU A 331 -2.14 -1.68 9.89
CA LEU A 331 -1.60 -1.42 8.56
C LEU A 331 -2.46 -0.55 7.64
N TYR A 332 -3.62 -0.09 8.10
CA TYR A 332 -4.48 0.76 7.29
C TYR A 332 -3.93 2.20 7.32
N PRO A 333 -3.72 2.85 6.17
CA PRO A 333 -3.28 4.24 6.16
C PRO A 333 -4.35 5.19 6.73
N ASP A 334 -3.96 6.02 7.68
CA ASP A 334 -4.75 7.13 8.25
C ASP A 334 -4.53 8.46 7.51
N LEU A 335 -3.49 8.53 6.68
CA LEU A 335 -3.16 9.64 5.79
C LEU A 335 -2.38 9.12 4.59
N HIS A 336 -2.30 9.94 3.54
CA HIS A 336 -1.50 9.64 2.35
C HIS A 336 -0.04 10.04 2.57
N VAL A 337 0.88 9.09 2.40
CA VAL A 337 2.32 9.33 2.57
C VAL A 337 3.05 9.12 1.26
N GLY A 338 3.98 10.01 0.95
CA GLY A 338 4.96 9.84 -0.12
C GLY A 338 6.31 10.40 0.28
N ARG A 339 7.36 9.92 -0.36
CA ARG A 339 8.74 10.33 -0.11
C ARG A 339 9.40 10.88 -1.36
N ILE A 340 10.14 11.97 -1.23
CA ILE A 340 11.09 12.43 -2.24
C ILE A 340 12.49 12.21 -1.67
N PRO A 341 13.18 11.12 -2.03
CA PRO A 341 14.56 10.91 -1.63
C PRO A 341 15.44 11.94 -2.35
N CYS A 342 16.30 12.59 -1.58
CA CYS A 342 17.26 13.57 -2.06
C CYS A 342 18.39 13.71 -1.06
N GLU A 343 19.62 13.93 -1.55
CA GLU A 343 20.80 14.15 -0.70
C GLU A 343 21.20 15.62 -0.61
N ASP A 344 20.72 16.47 -1.53
CA ASP A 344 21.12 17.87 -1.60
C ASP A 344 20.02 18.81 -2.12
N GLU A 345 20.24 20.11 -1.91
CA GLU A 345 19.38 21.22 -2.35
C GLU A 345 19.13 21.20 -3.87
N LYS A 346 20.08 20.71 -4.67
CA LYS A 346 19.95 20.68 -6.14
C LYS A 346 18.95 19.62 -6.57
N GLU A 347 18.91 18.48 -5.90
CA GLU A 347 17.90 17.45 -6.12
C GLU A 347 16.51 17.94 -5.69
N VAL A 348 16.39 18.57 -4.51
CA VAL A 348 15.14 19.19 -4.05
C VAL A 348 14.63 20.17 -5.11
N LYS A 349 15.47 21.12 -5.52
CA LYS A 349 15.13 22.10 -6.56
C LYS A 349 14.73 21.45 -7.88
N THR A 350 15.38 20.37 -8.28
CA THR A 350 15.05 19.66 -9.52
C THR A 350 13.64 19.08 -9.44
N ILE A 351 13.31 18.41 -8.35
CA ILE A 351 12.03 17.71 -8.18
C ILE A 351 10.90 18.71 -7.94
N VAL A 352 11.12 19.76 -7.13
CA VAL A 352 10.17 20.88 -6.96
C VAL A 352 9.79 21.49 -8.31
N ASN A 353 10.78 21.79 -9.17
CA ASN A 353 10.49 22.32 -10.50
C ASN A 353 9.70 21.34 -11.38
N LYS A 354 9.95 20.03 -11.24
CA LYS A 354 9.20 18.99 -11.96
C LYS A 354 7.73 18.97 -11.52
N ILE A 355 7.47 18.97 -10.21
CA ILE A 355 6.10 18.99 -9.65
C ILE A 355 5.34 20.21 -10.12
N ILE A 356 5.89 21.41 -9.87
CA ILE A 356 5.24 22.68 -10.26
C ILE A 356 4.98 22.71 -11.77
N THR A 357 5.91 22.25 -12.60
CA THR A 357 5.71 22.27 -14.06
C THR A 357 4.67 21.24 -14.49
N TYR A 358 4.69 20.04 -13.92
CA TYR A 358 3.71 18.99 -14.20
C TYR A 358 2.30 19.49 -13.85
N GLU A 359 2.12 19.99 -12.63
CA GLU A 359 0.81 20.42 -12.13
C GLU A 359 0.24 21.62 -12.90
N ASN A 360 1.09 22.50 -13.44
CA ASN A 360 0.64 23.62 -14.26
C ASN A 360 0.40 23.29 -15.74
N THR A 361 0.94 22.18 -16.27
CA THR A 361 1.00 21.97 -17.74
C THR A 361 0.44 20.63 -18.23
N ALA A 362 0.26 19.63 -17.36
CA ALA A 362 -0.17 18.31 -17.77
C ALA A 362 -1.63 18.24 -18.23
N ALA A 363 -2.54 19.06 -17.68
CA ALA A 363 -3.99 18.87 -17.80
C ALA A 363 -4.53 18.98 -19.22
N SER A 364 -3.88 19.82 -20.03
CA SER A 364 -4.23 20.05 -21.43
C SER A 364 -3.39 19.25 -22.42
N SER A 365 -2.54 18.35 -21.93
CA SER A 365 -1.51 17.71 -22.74
C SER A 365 -1.94 16.36 -23.31
N SER A 366 -1.67 16.13 -24.60
CA SER A 366 -2.02 14.87 -25.26
C SER A 366 -1.16 13.68 -24.82
N TRP A 367 0.00 13.93 -24.20
CA TRP A 367 0.87 12.85 -23.72
C TRP A 367 0.34 12.22 -22.44
N TYR A 368 -0.43 12.96 -21.63
CA TYR A 368 -0.97 12.45 -20.37
C TYR A 368 -1.95 11.30 -20.59
N LYS A 369 -2.79 11.34 -21.63
CA LYS A 369 -3.75 10.28 -21.96
C LYS A 369 -3.12 9.05 -22.65
N LYS A 370 -1.89 8.71 -22.29
CA LYS A 370 -1.21 7.48 -22.69
C LYS A 370 -0.79 6.69 -21.46
N ILE A 371 -0.92 5.38 -21.52
CA ILE A 371 -0.34 4.46 -20.54
C ILE A 371 0.61 3.51 -21.25
N ILE A 372 1.84 3.37 -20.74
CA ILE A 372 2.80 2.39 -21.25
C ILE A 372 2.72 1.15 -20.37
N LEU A 373 2.57 -0.01 -21.00
CA LEU A 373 2.38 -1.30 -20.35
C LEU A 373 3.59 -2.16 -20.69
N MET A 374 4.46 -2.37 -19.70
CA MET A 374 5.74 -3.06 -19.85
C MET A 374 5.67 -4.42 -19.15
N ALA A 375 5.77 -5.52 -19.90
CA ALA A 375 5.55 -6.85 -19.35
C ALA A 375 6.15 -7.99 -20.17
N GLY A 376 6.19 -9.18 -19.57
CA GLY A 376 6.57 -10.43 -20.19
C GLY A 376 6.20 -11.63 -19.33
N ASP A 377 6.82 -12.76 -19.64
CA ASP A 377 6.71 -14.02 -18.91
C ASP A 377 7.62 -13.94 -17.69
N THR A 378 7.03 -13.72 -16.51
CA THR A 378 7.81 -13.50 -15.29
C THR A 378 8.31 -14.84 -14.75
N PHE A 379 7.53 -15.91 -14.91
CA PHE A 379 7.92 -17.25 -14.49
C PHE A 379 7.70 -18.26 -15.63
N PRO A 380 8.65 -18.35 -16.59
CA PRO A 380 8.54 -19.24 -17.73
C PRO A 380 8.17 -20.68 -17.35
N GLY A 381 7.13 -21.22 -18.00
CA GLY A 381 6.62 -22.56 -17.72
C GLY A 381 5.54 -22.65 -16.65
N HIS A 382 5.09 -21.53 -16.06
CA HIS A 382 3.95 -21.48 -15.12
C HIS A 382 2.57 -21.50 -15.79
N GLY A 383 2.52 -21.62 -17.12
CA GLY A 383 1.28 -21.82 -17.89
C GLY A 383 0.54 -20.54 -18.29
N VAL A 384 0.94 -19.41 -17.74
CA VAL A 384 0.47 -18.06 -18.11
C VAL A 384 1.65 -17.11 -18.28
N ILE A 385 1.44 -15.99 -18.97
CA ILE A 385 2.41 -14.90 -19.08
C ILE A 385 1.96 -13.82 -18.09
N GLU A 386 2.34 -13.95 -16.82
CA GLU A 386 1.75 -13.23 -15.69
C GLU A 386 1.75 -11.73 -15.90
N GLY A 387 2.89 -11.17 -16.30
CA GLY A 387 3.01 -9.72 -16.48
C GLY A 387 2.12 -9.20 -17.61
N GLU A 388 1.96 -9.97 -18.69
CA GLU A 388 1.09 -9.57 -19.80
C GLU A 388 -0.39 -9.67 -19.41
N LEU A 389 -0.79 -10.63 -18.58
CA LEU A 389 -2.15 -10.71 -18.01
C LEU A 389 -2.46 -9.51 -17.11
N VAL A 390 -1.59 -9.22 -16.14
CA VAL A 390 -1.74 -8.07 -15.23
C VAL A 390 -1.84 -6.76 -16.02
N THR A 391 -0.90 -6.54 -16.94
CA THR A 391 -0.89 -5.28 -17.71
C THR A 391 -1.97 -5.21 -18.78
N GLN A 392 -2.53 -6.34 -19.23
CA GLN A 392 -3.71 -6.36 -20.10
C GLN A 392 -4.96 -5.88 -19.35
N HIS A 393 -5.19 -6.35 -18.13
CA HIS A 393 -6.32 -5.90 -17.30
C HIS A 393 -6.22 -4.40 -16.99
N ILE A 394 -5.03 -3.92 -16.62
CA ILE A 394 -4.75 -2.48 -16.44
C ILE A 394 -5.03 -1.68 -17.71
N ALA A 395 -4.74 -2.24 -18.90
CA ALA A 395 -5.07 -1.59 -20.16
C ALA A 395 -6.58 -1.34 -20.28
N GLU A 396 -7.39 -2.33 -19.95
CA GLU A 396 -8.85 -2.28 -20.06
C GLU A 396 -9.46 -1.27 -19.08
N ILE A 397 -8.97 -1.26 -17.84
CA ILE A 397 -9.33 -0.25 -16.83
C ILE A 397 -9.03 1.15 -17.37
N MET A 398 -7.80 1.40 -17.81
CA MET A 398 -7.37 2.74 -18.20
C MET A 398 -7.95 3.20 -19.54
N GLU A 399 -8.23 2.28 -20.47
CA GLU A 399 -9.00 2.56 -21.68
C GLU A 399 -10.41 3.09 -21.35
N SER A 400 -11.06 2.57 -20.29
CA SER A 400 -12.36 3.05 -19.82
C SER A 400 -12.32 4.51 -19.34
N HIS A 401 -11.16 4.97 -18.83
CA HIS A 401 -10.88 6.37 -18.47
C HIS A 401 -10.25 7.20 -19.62
N GLY A 402 -10.26 6.65 -20.84
CA GLY A 402 -9.86 7.33 -22.06
C GLY A 402 -8.34 7.42 -22.28
N PHE A 403 -7.55 6.54 -21.68
CA PHE A 403 -6.12 6.42 -21.97
C PHE A 403 -5.89 5.53 -23.20
N GLU A 404 -4.87 5.87 -23.99
CA GLU A 404 -4.36 5.04 -25.08
C GLU A 404 -3.27 4.08 -24.56
N PRO A 405 -3.47 2.75 -24.60
CA PRO A 405 -2.47 1.79 -24.13
C PRO A 405 -1.37 1.55 -25.16
N VAL A 406 -0.12 1.63 -24.72
CA VAL A 406 1.09 1.30 -25.47
C VAL A 406 1.72 0.05 -24.88
N LYS A 407 1.48 -1.10 -25.52
CA LYS A 407 1.96 -2.41 -25.05
C LYS A 407 3.39 -2.69 -25.50
N LEU A 408 4.32 -2.65 -24.55
CA LEU A 408 5.71 -3.07 -24.67
C LEU A 408 5.85 -4.44 -24.02
N TRP A 409 5.61 -5.47 -24.80
CA TRP A 409 5.52 -6.85 -24.33
C TRP A 409 6.61 -7.70 -24.97
N THR A 410 7.16 -8.63 -24.20
CA THR A 410 8.17 -9.55 -24.74
C THR A 410 7.55 -10.49 -25.79
N SER A 411 6.28 -10.90 -25.65
CA SER A 411 5.55 -11.67 -26.66
C SER A 411 5.40 -10.94 -28.00
N LYS A 412 5.40 -9.59 -27.97
CA LYS A 412 5.34 -8.73 -29.15
C LYS A 412 6.71 -8.45 -29.77
N GLY A 413 7.79 -8.89 -29.13
CA GLY A 413 9.18 -8.65 -29.56
C GLY A 413 9.58 -7.18 -29.54
N ASN A 414 8.85 -6.32 -28.81
CA ASN A 414 9.11 -4.88 -28.77
C ASN A 414 9.57 -4.37 -27.39
N PHE A 415 9.58 -5.20 -26.36
CA PHE A 415 10.22 -4.90 -25.07
C PHE A 415 11.75 -4.96 -25.21
N ASN A 416 12.40 -3.78 -25.24
CA ASN A 416 13.86 -3.64 -25.22
C ASN A 416 14.24 -2.18 -24.89
N PRO A 417 15.49 -1.90 -24.47
CA PRO A 417 15.90 -0.56 -24.04
C PRO A 417 15.68 0.56 -25.06
N LEU A 418 15.80 0.27 -26.37
CA LEU A 418 15.59 1.29 -27.41
C LEU A 418 14.11 1.68 -27.52
N THR A 419 13.21 0.70 -27.54
CA THR A 419 11.76 0.96 -27.58
C THR A 419 11.30 1.62 -26.30
N ILE A 420 11.75 1.15 -25.13
CA ILE A 420 11.42 1.74 -23.83
C ILE A 420 11.83 3.21 -23.81
N ASN A 421 13.07 3.54 -24.20
CA ASN A 421 13.53 4.92 -24.26
C ASN A 421 12.74 5.78 -25.24
N LYS A 422 12.33 5.21 -26.38
CA LYS A 422 11.50 5.88 -27.38
C LYS A 422 10.14 6.26 -26.82
N GLU A 423 9.43 5.32 -26.19
CA GLU A 423 8.08 5.57 -25.66
C GLU A 423 8.13 6.45 -24.40
N LEU A 424 9.11 6.25 -23.50
CA LEU A 424 9.35 7.16 -22.38
C LEU A 424 9.59 8.58 -22.86
N THR A 425 10.46 8.78 -23.86
CA THR A 425 10.78 10.10 -24.45
C THR A 425 9.56 10.76 -25.10
N ALA A 426 8.63 9.97 -25.66
CA ALA A 426 7.40 10.50 -26.24
C ALA A 426 6.47 11.12 -25.16
N GLY A 427 6.50 10.57 -23.95
CA GLY A 427 5.71 10.97 -22.79
C GLY A 427 4.43 10.14 -22.62
N ALA A 428 4.09 9.83 -21.38
CA ALA A 428 2.90 9.11 -20.96
C ALA A 428 2.42 9.64 -19.61
N GLY A 429 1.14 9.50 -19.29
CA GLY A 429 0.62 9.80 -17.95
C GLY A 429 0.99 8.73 -16.94
N PHE A 430 0.96 7.47 -17.37
CA PHE A 430 1.25 6.32 -16.52
C PHE A 430 2.14 5.28 -17.20
N ILE A 431 2.83 4.50 -16.38
CA ILE A 431 3.55 3.31 -16.78
C ILE A 431 3.27 2.22 -15.75
N SER A 432 2.74 1.09 -16.21
CA SER A 432 2.71 -0.14 -15.43
C SER A 432 3.80 -1.06 -15.92
N TYR A 433 4.67 -1.50 -15.02
CA TYR A 433 5.64 -2.56 -15.25
C TYR A 433 5.31 -3.78 -14.40
N SER A 434 5.31 -4.98 -14.99
CA SER A 434 5.20 -6.25 -14.26
C SER A 434 6.28 -7.23 -14.74
N GLY A 435 7.10 -7.71 -13.82
CA GLY A 435 8.24 -8.60 -14.09
C GLY A 435 9.22 -8.68 -12.93
N HIS A 436 10.46 -9.09 -13.20
CA HIS A 436 11.51 -9.06 -12.18
C HIS A 436 12.01 -7.63 -11.98
N GLY A 437 12.47 -7.35 -10.76
CA GLY A 437 13.04 -6.06 -10.38
C GLY A 437 14.31 -6.23 -9.57
N TYR A 438 15.13 -5.20 -9.62
CA TYR A 438 16.35 -5.09 -8.85
C TYR A 438 16.64 -3.63 -8.53
N GLU A 439 17.64 -3.36 -7.70
CA GLU A 439 18.00 -2.02 -7.26
C GLU A 439 18.41 -1.13 -8.44
N GLN A 440 19.09 -1.70 -9.45
CA GLN A 440 19.61 -0.95 -10.60
C GLN A 440 18.86 -1.21 -11.92
N GLY A 441 17.70 -1.86 -11.87
CA GLY A 441 16.99 -2.19 -13.11
C GLY A 441 15.76 -3.04 -12.93
N PHE A 442 15.23 -3.47 -14.07
CA PHE A 442 14.12 -4.41 -14.16
C PHE A 442 14.24 -5.22 -15.46
N GLY A 443 13.67 -6.41 -15.47
CA GLY A 443 13.65 -7.27 -16.65
C GLY A 443 12.63 -8.39 -16.57
N THR A 444 12.25 -8.89 -17.74
CA THR A 444 11.27 -9.97 -17.88
C THR A 444 11.59 -10.78 -19.13
N SER A 445 10.98 -11.95 -19.27
CA SER A 445 11.34 -12.91 -20.29
C SER A 445 10.33 -12.98 -21.44
N PRO A 446 10.77 -13.36 -22.65
CA PRO A 446 9.87 -13.85 -23.69
C PRO A 446 9.12 -15.11 -23.24
N PRO A 447 7.96 -15.43 -23.86
CA PRO A 447 7.17 -16.61 -23.52
C PRO A 447 7.99 -17.90 -23.56
N ASP A 448 7.95 -18.68 -22.48
CA ASP A 448 8.63 -19.96 -22.28
C ASP A 448 10.16 -19.89 -22.44
N VAL A 449 10.78 -18.73 -22.17
CA VAL A 449 12.23 -18.52 -22.29
C VAL A 449 12.82 -18.03 -20.97
N GLU A 450 13.75 -18.78 -20.37
CA GLU A 450 14.42 -18.36 -19.12
C GLU A 450 15.25 -17.07 -19.24
N GLN A 451 15.75 -16.77 -20.45
CA GLN A 451 16.60 -15.61 -20.66
C GLN A 451 15.80 -14.31 -20.67
N ARG A 452 16.13 -13.42 -19.73
CA ARG A 452 15.52 -12.10 -19.59
C ARG A 452 16.05 -11.06 -20.58
N ILE A 453 15.17 -10.13 -20.92
CA ILE A 453 15.51 -8.84 -21.51
C ILE A 453 15.52 -7.81 -20.39
N GLU A 454 16.63 -7.08 -20.24
CA GLU A 454 16.91 -6.25 -19.07
C GLU A 454 16.98 -4.75 -19.42
N TYR A 455 16.52 -3.91 -18.50
CA TYR A 455 16.66 -2.45 -18.52
C TYR A 455 17.33 -1.96 -17.23
N PHE A 456 18.60 -1.54 -17.35
CA PHE A 456 19.39 -1.00 -16.24
C PHE A 456 19.52 0.53 -16.27
N THR A 457 19.86 1.11 -15.13
CA THR A 457 20.01 2.54 -14.90
C THR A 457 20.84 3.31 -15.95
N PRO A 458 21.92 2.77 -16.58
CA PRO A 458 22.62 3.48 -17.65
C PRO A 458 21.76 3.78 -18.89
N TYR A 459 20.69 3.00 -19.16
CA TYR A 459 19.80 3.31 -20.28
C TYR A 459 19.00 4.60 -20.07
N LEU A 460 18.87 5.09 -18.83
CA LEU A 460 18.25 6.39 -18.53
C LEU A 460 19.00 7.57 -19.15
N PHE A 461 20.27 7.40 -19.55
CA PHE A 461 20.99 8.42 -20.34
C PHE A 461 20.33 8.68 -21.70
N GLY A 462 19.57 7.72 -22.23
CA GLY A 462 18.83 7.85 -23.49
C GLY A 462 17.41 8.42 -23.36
N VAL A 463 16.95 8.73 -22.14
CA VAL A 463 15.60 9.26 -21.87
C VAL A 463 15.64 10.80 -21.83
N PHE A 464 14.82 11.45 -22.66
CA PHE A 464 14.79 12.91 -22.81
C PHE A 464 13.35 13.47 -22.94
N ASN A 465 12.44 13.03 -22.08
CA ASN A 465 11.03 13.45 -22.10
C ASN A 465 10.75 14.83 -21.51
N GLY A 466 11.75 15.54 -20.96
CA GLY A 466 11.54 16.85 -20.34
C GLY A 466 10.50 16.78 -19.22
N TYR A 467 9.45 17.60 -19.29
CA TYR A 467 8.37 17.62 -18.30
C TYR A 467 7.17 16.73 -18.63
N LYS A 468 7.29 15.82 -19.60
CA LYS A 468 6.27 14.79 -19.88
C LYS A 468 6.46 13.58 -18.98
N LEU A 469 6.15 13.75 -17.71
CA LEU A 469 6.62 12.90 -16.63
C LEU A 469 5.53 11.90 -16.22
N PRO A 470 5.64 10.61 -16.55
CA PRO A 470 4.67 9.61 -16.10
C PRO A 470 4.76 9.37 -14.60
N VAL A 471 3.72 8.78 -14.01
CA VAL A 471 3.81 7.99 -12.78
C VAL A 471 4.13 6.54 -13.16
N ILE A 472 5.05 5.89 -12.46
CA ILE A 472 5.44 4.49 -12.73
C ILE A 472 5.06 3.58 -11.57
N PHE A 473 4.38 2.47 -11.84
CA PHE A 473 4.20 1.40 -10.86
C PHE A 473 5.11 0.22 -11.26
N PHE A 474 5.99 -0.21 -10.35
CA PHE A 474 6.85 -1.37 -10.52
C PHE A 474 6.29 -2.57 -9.73
N ASP A 475 5.52 -3.44 -10.38
CA ASP A 475 5.23 -4.79 -9.89
C ASP A 475 6.50 -5.65 -10.05
N ALA A 476 7.43 -5.46 -9.10
CA ALA A 476 8.81 -5.94 -9.17
C ALA A 476 9.54 -5.80 -7.81
N CYS A 477 10.53 -6.67 -7.54
CA CYS A 477 11.39 -6.58 -6.35
C CYS A 477 12.29 -5.34 -6.33
N SER A 478 12.62 -4.84 -5.14
CA SER A 478 13.78 -4.02 -4.79
C SER A 478 14.05 -2.76 -5.63
N THR A 479 13.14 -2.35 -6.52
CA THR A 479 13.30 -1.17 -7.37
C THR A 479 13.38 0.12 -6.56
N THR A 480 13.02 0.05 -5.27
CA THR A 480 12.98 1.15 -4.30
C THR A 480 13.73 0.79 -3.01
N LYS A 481 14.77 -0.05 -3.07
CA LYS A 481 15.67 -0.31 -1.92
C LYS A 481 16.49 0.95 -1.58
N LEU A 482 15.95 1.82 -0.72
CA LEU A 482 16.53 3.15 -0.41
C LEU A 482 17.77 3.10 0.50
N ASP A 483 18.03 1.95 1.12
CA ASP A 483 19.23 1.64 1.91
C ASP A 483 20.34 0.95 1.09
N PHE A 484 20.22 0.95 -0.24
CA PHE A 484 21.25 0.41 -1.14
C PHE A 484 22.52 1.29 -1.12
N THR A 485 23.70 0.68 -1.02
CA THR A 485 24.98 1.37 -0.86
C THR A 485 25.91 1.21 -2.07
N ILE A 486 27.02 1.95 -2.09
CA ILE A 486 28.08 1.77 -3.09
C ILE A 486 28.80 0.41 -2.92
N GLU A 487 28.82 -0.16 -1.72
CA GLU A 487 29.32 -1.51 -1.48
C GLU A 487 28.46 -2.55 -2.20
N ASP A 488 27.14 -2.43 -2.12
CA ASP A 488 26.19 -3.32 -2.80
C ASP A 488 26.27 -3.19 -4.33
N LEU A 489 26.64 -2.00 -4.84
CA LEU A 489 26.83 -1.74 -6.27
C LEU A 489 27.88 -2.66 -6.92
N GLN A 490 28.74 -3.29 -6.13
CA GLN A 490 29.75 -4.24 -6.61
C GLN A 490 29.14 -5.49 -7.28
N GLU A 491 27.91 -5.84 -6.94
CA GLU A 491 27.16 -6.92 -7.60
C GLU A 491 26.84 -6.59 -9.06
N TRP A 492 26.67 -5.30 -9.36
CA TRP A 492 26.28 -4.79 -10.67
C TRP A 492 27.48 -4.38 -11.52
N TYR A 493 28.50 -3.78 -10.88
CA TYR A 493 29.66 -3.23 -11.55
C TYR A 493 30.93 -3.64 -10.81
N PRO A 494 31.94 -4.21 -11.50
CA PRO A 494 33.16 -4.63 -10.83
C PRO A 494 33.87 -3.42 -10.19
N LEU A 495 34.29 -3.54 -8.92
CA LEU A 495 34.98 -2.47 -8.16
C LEU A 495 36.05 -1.68 -8.95
N PRO A 496 36.92 -2.32 -9.76
CA PRO A 496 37.86 -1.58 -10.60
C PRO A 496 37.21 -0.57 -11.54
N LEU A 497 36.03 -0.88 -12.10
CA LEU A 497 35.26 0.03 -12.94
C LEU A 497 34.72 1.20 -12.12
N ILE A 498 34.13 0.96 -10.95
CA ILE A 498 33.64 2.01 -10.05
C ILE A 498 34.78 2.96 -9.67
N LYS A 499 35.94 2.41 -9.28
CA LYS A 499 37.15 3.19 -8.95
C LYS A 499 37.63 4.02 -10.13
N VAL A 500 37.69 3.44 -11.33
CA VAL A 500 38.09 4.15 -12.56
C VAL A 500 37.11 5.27 -12.90
N LEU A 501 35.81 5.03 -12.81
CA LEU A 501 34.80 6.06 -13.06
C LEU A 501 34.90 7.19 -12.03
N SER A 502 35.02 6.88 -10.74
CA SER A 502 35.20 7.91 -9.71
C SER A 502 36.45 8.76 -9.96
N PHE A 503 37.55 8.14 -10.39
CA PHE A 503 38.79 8.82 -10.72
C PHE A 503 38.64 9.72 -11.95
N ILE A 504 37.94 9.25 -12.99
CA ILE A 504 37.68 10.02 -14.21
C ILE A 504 36.79 11.24 -13.92
N TYR A 505 35.78 11.08 -13.07
CA TYR A 505 34.82 12.13 -12.77
C TYR A 505 35.18 12.98 -11.55
N GLY A 506 36.29 12.67 -10.87
CA GLY A 506 36.73 13.39 -9.67
C GLY A 506 35.76 13.28 -8.50
N ILE A 507 35.08 12.13 -8.37
CA ILE A 507 34.08 11.87 -7.34
C ILE A 507 34.78 11.13 -6.19
N GLU A 508 34.81 11.73 -5.00
CA GLU A 508 35.15 11.02 -3.77
C GLU A 508 33.89 10.30 -3.25
N TYR A 509 34.04 9.09 -2.73
CA TYR A 509 32.94 8.29 -2.22
C TYR A 509 33.39 7.37 -1.08
N GLU A 510 32.49 7.07 -0.15
CA GLU A 510 32.65 6.03 0.88
C GLU A 510 31.82 4.80 0.48
N LEU A 511 32.23 3.60 0.87
CA LEU A 511 31.58 2.37 0.41
C LEU A 511 30.18 2.19 1.00
N ASP A 512 29.99 2.66 2.22
CA ASP A 512 28.73 2.68 2.95
C ASP A 512 27.80 3.84 2.54
N SER A 513 28.25 4.76 1.68
CA SER A 513 27.38 5.82 1.17
C SER A 513 26.21 5.25 0.36
N LEU A 514 25.02 5.84 0.55
CA LEU A 514 23.83 5.48 -0.23
C LEU A 514 24.05 5.67 -1.73
N TYR A 515 23.58 4.71 -2.51
CA TYR A 515 23.52 4.76 -3.95
C TYR A 515 22.07 4.65 -4.42
N PRO A 516 21.56 5.61 -5.20
CA PRO A 516 20.15 5.62 -5.59
C PRO A 516 19.72 4.35 -6.36
N PRO A 517 18.62 3.67 -5.96
CA PRO A 517 18.00 2.65 -6.78
C PRO A 517 17.29 3.26 -7.99
N ILE A 518 16.80 2.43 -8.92
CA ILE A 518 16.25 2.88 -10.20
C ILE A 518 15.07 3.83 -10.03
N SER A 519 14.17 3.59 -9.07
CA SER A 519 13.03 4.48 -8.73
C SER A 519 13.49 5.90 -8.40
N TRP A 520 14.49 6.03 -7.52
CA TRP A 520 15.06 7.33 -7.17
C TRP A 520 15.80 7.96 -8.37
N GLN A 521 16.60 7.18 -9.11
CA GLN A 521 17.34 7.71 -10.27
C GLN A 521 16.40 8.27 -11.35
N ILE A 522 15.28 7.61 -11.62
CA ILE A 522 14.32 8.06 -12.63
C ILE A 522 13.52 9.29 -12.16
N VAL A 523 13.21 9.40 -10.86
CA VAL A 523 12.53 10.58 -10.30
C VAL A 523 13.47 11.79 -10.24
N LYS A 524 14.73 11.63 -9.80
CA LYS A 524 15.67 12.76 -9.64
C LYS A 524 16.31 13.25 -10.96
N LYS A 525 16.06 12.55 -12.07
CA LYS A 525 16.61 12.91 -13.39
C LYS A 525 16.16 14.32 -13.82
N SER A 526 17.13 15.20 -14.08
CA SER A 526 16.89 16.63 -14.33
C SER A 526 16.33 17.00 -15.70
N ASN A 527 16.45 16.11 -16.69
CA ASN A 527 15.99 16.34 -18.08
C ASN A 527 14.92 15.35 -18.55
N GLY A 528 14.20 14.73 -17.61
CA GLY A 528 13.20 13.72 -17.91
C GLY A 528 12.90 12.80 -16.74
N GLY A 529 12.65 11.53 -17.07
CA GLY A 529 12.32 10.48 -16.11
C GLY A 529 10.83 10.46 -15.79
N CYS A 530 10.46 10.27 -14.53
CA CYS A 530 9.07 10.23 -14.08
C CYS A 530 8.79 11.31 -13.02
N ILE A 531 7.52 11.57 -12.72
CA ILE A 531 7.14 12.51 -11.64
C ILE A 531 7.07 11.79 -10.29
N ALA A 532 6.74 10.50 -10.34
CA ALA A 532 6.68 9.62 -9.18
C ALA A 532 6.87 8.17 -9.61
N SER A 533 7.20 7.32 -8.63
CA SER A 533 7.21 5.87 -8.80
C SER A 533 6.73 5.15 -7.54
N ILE A 534 6.04 4.03 -7.71
CA ILE A 534 5.72 3.09 -6.65
C ILE A 534 6.53 1.81 -6.89
N GLY A 535 7.15 1.27 -5.85
CA GLY A 535 7.92 0.02 -5.95
C GLY A 535 8.32 -0.54 -4.59
N SER A 536 8.81 -1.78 -4.59
CA SER A 536 9.21 -2.47 -3.37
C SER A 536 10.62 -2.07 -2.88
N THR A 537 10.79 -1.99 -1.56
CA THR A 537 12.04 -1.80 -0.83
C THR A 537 12.79 -3.11 -0.59
N ARG A 538 12.14 -4.26 -0.81
CA ARG A 538 12.63 -5.62 -0.58
C ARG A 538 12.14 -6.57 -1.68
N VAL A 539 12.25 -7.88 -1.43
CA VAL A 539 11.76 -8.92 -2.31
C VAL A 539 10.23 -8.91 -2.31
N ALA A 540 9.67 -8.58 -3.48
CA ALA A 540 8.25 -8.64 -3.74
C ALA A 540 7.81 -10.04 -4.16
N PHE A 541 6.55 -10.34 -3.87
CA PHE A 541 5.89 -11.58 -4.23
C PHE A 541 4.67 -11.28 -5.09
N THR A 542 4.25 -12.24 -5.91
CA THR A 542 3.05 -12.09 -6.72
C THR A 542 2.29 -13.40 -6.78
N GLY A 543 0.96 -13.30 -6.85
CA GLY A 543 0.08 -14.44 -7.04
C GLY A 543 -0.84 -14.20 -8.22
N VAL A 544 -0.37 -14.58 -9.42
CA VAL A 544 -1.10 -14.41 -10.68
C VAL A 544 -1.34 -15.79 -11.29
N ASP A 545 -2.55 -16.04 -11.75
CA ASP A 545 -2.92 -17.22 -12.53
C ASP A 545 -3.81 -16.83 -13.74
N GLU A 546 -4.51 -17.81 -14.32
CA GLU A 546 -5.37 -17.61 -15.48
C GLU A 546 -6.55 -16.65 -15.24
N ASP A 547 -6.97 -16.46 -13.99
CA ASP A 547 -8.05 -15.55 -13.60
C ASP A 547 -7.55 -14.13 -13.25
N GLY A 548 -6.23 -13.91 -13.19
CA GLY A 548 -5.61 -12.61 -12.92
C GLY A 548 -4.79 -12.58 -11.64
N ALA A 549 -4.60 -11.37 -11.09
CA ALA A 549 -3.83 -11.16 -9.87
C ALA A 549 -4.71 -11.28 -8.61
N HIS A 550 -4.27 -12.09 -7.65
CA HIS A 550 -5.05 -12.43 -6.45
C HIS A 550 -4.45 -11.90 -5.14
N TRP A 551 -3.16 -11.56 -5.15
CA TRP A 551 -2.41 -10.96 -4.03
C TRP A 551 -1.02 -10.53 -4.51
N GLY A 552 -0.22 -9.97 -3.59
CA GLY A 552 1.14 -9.51 -3.89
C GLY A 552 1.18 -8.26 -4.76
N ALA A 553 2.33 -8.03 -5.38
CA ALA A 553 2.63 -6.86 -6.19
C ALA A 553 1.71 -6.71 -7.41
N GLY A 554 1.30 -7.82 -8.05
CA GLY A 554 0.34 -7.79 -9.15
C GLY A 554 -1.04 -7.27 -8.75
N PHE A 555 -1.49 -7.59 -7.52
CA PHE A 555 -2.75 -7.08 -6.96
C PHE A 555 -2.64 -5.58 -6.68
N LEU A 556 -1.61 -5.14 -5.95
CA LEU A 556 -1.41 -3.71 -5.67
C LEU A 556 -1.32 -2.88 -6.96
N ASN A 557 -0.59 -3.39 -7.96
CA ASN A 557 -0.46 -2.74 -9.26
C ASN A 557 -1.82 -2.57 -9.95
N THR A 558 -2.62 -3.63 -9.99
CA THR A 558 -3.96 -3.60 -10.57
C THR A 558 -4.86 -2.59 -9.84
N HIS A 559 -4.99 -2.73 -8.52
CA HIS A 559 -5.89 -1.91 -7.72
C HIS A 559 -5.47 -0.43 -7.67
N PHE A 560 -4.17 -0.13 -7.83
CA PHE A 560 -3.71 1.25 -8.00
C PHE A 560 -4.35 1.94 -9.21
N TYR A 561 -4.52 1.22 -10.33
CA TYR A 561 -5.18 1.75 -11.52
C TYR A 561 -6.71 1.69 -11.44
N GLU A 562 -7.28 0.71 -10.72
CA GLU A 562 -8.73 0.67 -10.46
C GLU A 562 -9.19 1.84 -9.59
N ALA A 563 -8.33 2.32 -8.68
CA ALA A 563 -8.57 3.51 -7.88
C ALA A 563 -8.46 4.83 -8.65
N TYR A 564 -8.06 4.81 -9.92
CA TYR A 564 -7.91 6.05 -10.69
C TYR A 564 -9.27 6.66 -11.03
N GLU A 565 -9.46 7.91 -10.63
CA GLU A 565 -10.53 8.77 -11.13
C GLU A 565 -9.96 10.09 -11.69
N PRO A 566 -10.58 10.69 -12.72
CA PRO A 566 -10.15 11.99 -13.22
C PRO A 566 -10.17 13.05 -12.13
N GLY A 567 -9.00 13.63 -11.83
CA GLY A 567 -8.86 14.63 -10.77
C GLY A 567 -8.45 14.07 -9.40
N ALA A 568 -8.21 12.76 -9.28
CA ALA A 568 -7.62 12.17 -8.08
C ALA A 568 -6.20 12.68 -7.83
N LYS A 569 -5.76 12.64 -6.56
CA LYS A 569 -4.36 12.86 -6.18
C LYS A 569 -3.62 11.52 -6.10
N LEU A 570 -2.32 11.57 -6.33
CA LEU A 570 -1.49 10.36 -6.42
C LEU A 570 -1.54 9.49 -5.15
N GLY A 571 -1.51 10.10 -3.97
CA GLY A 571 -1.56 9.40 -2.69
C GLY A 571 -2.88 8.67 -2.45
N GLU A 572 -3.99 9.18 -2.99
CA GLU A 572 -5.32 8.55 -2.86
C GLU A 572 -5.35 7.19 -3.54
N LEU A 573 -4.81 7.09 -4.77
CA LEU A 573 -4.71 5.82 -5.50
C LEU A 573 -3.90 4.79 -4.73
N PHE A 574 -2.76 5.21 -4.16
CA PHE A 574 -1.88 4.30 -3.43
C PHE A 574 -2.48 3.85 -2.10
N THR A 575 -3.10 4.76 -1.34
CA THR A 575 -3.82 4.40 -0.11
C THR A 575 -5.03 3.51 -0.39
N GLN A 576 -5.75 3.76 -1.48
CA GLN A 576 -6.90 2.93 -1.86
C GLN A 576 -6.46 1.51 -2.21
N CYS A 577 -5.40 1.32 -3.00
CA CYS A 577 -4.94 -0.03 -3.31
C CYS A 577 -4.42 -0.80 -2.08
N GLN A 578 -3.80 -0.09 -1.11
CA GLN A 578 -3.43 -0.69 0.19
C GLN A 578 -4.67 -1.10 1.00
N THR A 579 -5.71 -0.27 0.99
CA THR A 579 -7.00 -0.53 1.65
C THR A 579 -7.71 -1.73 1.03
N ASP A 580 -7.75 -1.81 -0.30
CA ASP A 580 -8.33 -2.95 -1.03
C ASP A 580 -7.59 -4.25 -0.71
N TYR A 581 -6.26 -4.21 -0.65
CA TYR A 581 -5.45 -5.37 -0.26
C TYR A 581 -5.83 -5.88 1.13
N LEU A 582 -5.94 -4.99 2.12
CA LEU A 582 -6.33 -5.38 3.48
C LEU A 582 -7.76 -5.93 3.57
N ASN A 583 -8.66 -5.43 2.73
CA ASN A 583 -10.06 -5.85 2.68
C ASN A 583 -10.25 -7.20 1.96
N GLU A 584 -9.52 -7.44 0.88
CA GLU A 584 -9.76 -8.56 -0.04
C GLU A 584 -8.72 -9.68 0.10
N VAL A 585 -7.44 -9.32 0.22
CA VAL A 585 -6.35 -10.29 0.39
C VAL A 585 -6.22 -10.70 1.85
N GLY A 586 -6.40 -9.75 2.76
CA GLY A 586 -6.26 -9.90 4.20
C GLY A 586 -4.97 -9.28 4.75
N THR A 587 -4.62 -9.62 5.99
CA THR A 587 -3.52 -8.99 6.72
C THR A 587 -2.16 -9.62 6.43
N GLU A 588 -1.96 -10.13 5.22
CA GLU A 588 -0.62 -10.46 4.74
C GLU A 588 0.18 -9.15 4.78
N CYS A 589 1.21 -9.11 5.61
CA CYS A 589 1.79 -7.86 6.07
C CYS A 589 3.03 -7.42 5.26
N ILE A 590 3.60 -8.31 4.45
CA ILE A 590 4.84 -8.07 3.69
C ILE A 590 4.57 -7.10 2.56
N THR A 591 3.60 -7.42 1.68
CA THR A 591 3.40 -6.67 0.44
C THR A 591 3.02 -5.22 0.69
N LEU A 592 2.23 -4.95 1.73
CA LEU A 592 1.88 -3.58 2.11
C LEU A 592 3.07 -2.78 2.65
N GLN A 593 3.96 -3.45 3.39
CA GLN A 593 5.09 -2.79 4.04
C GLN A 593 6.27 -2.60 3.09
N GLU A 594 6.45 -3.46 2.10
CA GLU A 594 7.56 -3.33 1.17
C GLU A 594 7.34 -2.24 0.10
N PHE A 595 6.10 -1.97 -0.29
CA PHE A 595 5.79 -0.97 -1.32
C PHE A 595 5.70 0.43 -0.73
N ILE A 596 6.40 1.38 -1.35
CA ILE A 596 6.32 2.80 -0.98
C ILE A 596 6.13 3.70 -2.21
N LEU A 597 5.54 4.87 -1.97
CA LEU A 597 5.39 5.92 -2.97
C LEU A 597 6.61 6.88 -2.94
N ILE A 598 7.39 6.86 -4.01
CA ILE A 598 8.39 7.89 -4.29
C ILE A 598 7.75 9.02 -5.10
N GLY A 599 7.41 10.13 -4.45
CA GLY A 599 6.77 11.28 -5.07
C GLY A 599 5.98 12.11 -4.05
N ASP A 600 5.40 13.21 -4.54
CA ASP A 600 4.47 14.02 -3.77
C ASP A 600 3.10 13.32 -3.70
N PRO A 601 2.62 12.90 -2.51
CA PRO A 601 1.32 12.22 -2.38
C PRO A 601 0.15 13.16 -2.69
N SER A 602 0.33 14.47 -2.59
CA SER A 602 -0.67 15.47 -2.94
C SER A 602 -0.65 15.88 -4.42
N LEU A 603 0.18 15.21 -5.24
CA LEU A 603 0.30 15.52 -6.67
C LEU A 603 -1.05 15.37 -7.35
N GLN A 604 -1.54 16.46 -7.95
CA GLN A 604 -2.74 16.44 -8.77
C GLN A 604 -2.47 15.64 -10.05
N LEU A 605 -3.07 14.46 -10.20
CA LEU A 605 -2.85 13.62 -11.39
C LEU A 605 -3.40 14.31 -12.63
N GLY A 606 -2.55 14.43 -13.64
CA GLY A 606 -2.87 15.20 -14.83
C GLY A 606 -2.80 16.71 -14.61
N GLY A 607 -2.42 17.22 -13.44
CA GLY A 607 -2.28 18.64 -13.15
C GLY A 607 -3.60 19.39 -12.93
N PHE A 608 -3.49 20.65 -12.48
CA PHE A 608 -4.62 21.52 -12.21
C PHE A 608 -5.24 22.05 -13.52
N ALA A 609 -6.57 22.13 -13.56
CA ALA A 609 -7.36 22.53 -14.73
C ALA A 609 -7.53 24.05 -14.86
#